data_AF-A0A3B8X7R8-F1
#
_entry.id   AF-A0A3B8X7R8-F1
#
_cell.length_a   1.000
_cell.length_b   1.000
_cell.length_c   1.000
_cell.angle_alpha   90.00
_cell.angle_beta   90.00
_cell.angle_gamma   90.00
#
_symmetry.space_group_name_H-M   'P 1'
#
loop_
_entity.id
_entity.type
_entity.pdbx_description
1 polymer ?
#
loop_
_entity_poly.entity_id
_entity_poly.type
_entity_poly.pdbx_seq_one_letter_code
_entity_poly.pdbx_strand_id
1 'polypeptide(L)'
;ADTADNVKIFAGTRFNGDGIITPASASDKATATLIETIAGIASAVDRSGVPGITADHIEAFYTACEEYSEWQHAAGGEIFSSSEEVFPFGDKTADALAAVDAVKDKVADYFMRCKLIGFDAALAGAVDVSVEKIAGIEGSLAASVDEIARQPLAKPTADGKLDFAAVNPAWKAAMQAVTALTGVGEKPVTEDAWAALLTKLAPYCTWLSAKKGAVVESLGLGAVEAILKDNKKAALLKLIEKDKAEEANALSIEEVDKVLRLNKYFYRFLNNYVVLADFYDPTRKAIFQAGTLFIDQRSTDLCIKVAGPSPEISSLSGMYILYCACTSEKLGKSFNIAAVLTDGDVDGLREGKNAVFYDRDGNDYTAKVVAIVDNPVSIRQAFWAPYKKVARMINDKIDKAAAEKNEKSMSGLTEVTNQATDGKAPAIASTFDIAKFAGIFAAIGMAIGYIGAFLTSLATGIRETPFWQLVLILIGLMLVISGPSMFIAWRKIRKRDLGPILNANGWAINASALVRAQFGKTLTSLAKYPSLTAVDPAARAQRARSWIYGILAVLCIIAGILIGTGIIKLW
;
A
#
# COMPACT_ATOMS: atom_id res chain seq x y z
N ALA A 1 -25.13 17.46 -13.47
CA ALA A 1 -24.39 18.22 -12.45
C ALA A 1 -25.36 18.52 -11.33
N ASP A 2 -26.54 19.03 -11.70
CA ASP A 2 -27.65 19.35 -10.80
C ASP A 2 -28.19 18.14 -10.01
N THR A 3 -28.16 16.92 -10.58
CA THR A 3 -28.57 15.67 -9.92
C THR A 3 -27.44 14.91 -9.23
N ALA A 4 -26.19 15.39 -9.33
CA ALA A 4 -25.02 14.61 -8.92
C ALA A 4 -24.63 14.80 -7.46
N ASP A 5 -25.20 15.80 -6.78
CA ASP A 5 -24.88 16.20 -5.42
C ASP A 5 -26.15 16.08 -4.57
N ASN A 6 -26.48 14.84 -4.16
CA ASN A 6 -27.68 14.54 -3.37
C ASN A 6 -27.75 15.39 -2.10
N VAL A 7 -26.58 15.65 -1.49
CA VAL A 7 -26.47 16.51 -0.30
C VAL A 7 -26.97 17.92 -0.59
N LYS A 8 -26.60 18.52 -1.73
CA LYS A 8 -27.13 19.84 -2.12
C LYS A 8 -28.60 19.83 -2.51
N ILE A 9 -29.11 18.73 -3.06
CA ILE A 9 -30.52 18.61 -3.45
C ILE A 9 -31.41 18.61 -2.20
N PHE A 10 -30.98 17.90 -1.16
CA PHE A 10 -31.68 17.82 0.12
C PHE A 10 -31.19 18.83 1.17
N ALA A 11 -30.23 19.70 0.80
CA ALA A 11 -29.74 20.75 1.68
C ALA A 11 -30.87 21.75 1.97
N GLY A 12 -31.32 21.80 3.22
CA GLY A 12 -32.39 22.71 3.64
C GLY A 12 -33.80 22.25 3.29
N THR A 13 -33.98 21.03 2.76
CA THR A 13 -35.31 20.42 2.69
C THR A 13 -35.74 19.97 4.08
N ARG A 14 -37.00 20.22 4.42
CA ARG A 14 -37.56 19.90 5.74
C ARG A 14 -37.72 18.38 5.98
N PHE A 15 -38.05 17.69 4.89
CA PHE A 15 -38.26 16.24 4.82
C PHE A 15 -37.61 15.74 3.53
N ASN A 16 -36.89 14.64 3.59
CA ASN A 16 -36.13 14.07 2.48
C ASN A 16 -36.44 12.57 2.26
N GLY A 17 -37.28 11.97 3.10
CA GLY A 17 -37.74 10.60 2.92
C GLY A 17 -36.76 9.49 3.28
N ASP A 18 -35.80 9.74 4.17
CA ASP A 18 -34.91 8.71 4.70
C ASP A 18 -35.33 8.17 6.09
N GLY A 19 -36.37 8.75 6.68
CA GLY A 19 -36.87 8.41 8.01
C GLY A 19 -36.02 8.99 9.14
N ILE A 20 -35.14 9.94 8.85
CA ILE A 20 -34.30 10.68 9.79
C ILE A 20 -34.86 12.11 9.89
N ILE A 21 -35.05 12.61 11.10
CA ILE A 21 -35.44 14.00 11.32
C ILE A 21 -34.26 14.80 11.85
N THR A 22 -34.10 16.01 11.34
CA THR A 22 -33.07 16.96 11.77
C THR A 22 -33.71 18.15 12.49
N PRO A 23 -32.94 19.05 13.12
CA PRO A 23 -33.50 20.25 13.75
C PRO A 23 -34.32 21.12 12.77
N ALA A 24 -34.00 21.06 11.47
CA ALA A 24 -34.75 21.75 10.42
C ALA A 24 -36.15 21.16 10.16
N SER A 25 -36.40 19.90 10.54
CA SER A 25 -37.70 19.23 10.40
C SER A 25 -38.76 19.79 11.37
N ALA A 26 -38.31 20.36 12.49
CA ALA A 26 -39.17 20.97 13.50
C ALA A 26 -39.79 22.31 13.02
N SER A 27 -41.04 22.56 13.40
CA SER A 27 -41.72 23.86 13.15
C SER A 27 -41.45 24.90 14.25
N ASP A 28 -41.04 24.45 15.43
CA ASP A 28 -40.86 25.26 16.61
C ASP A 28 -39.46 25.04 17.20
N LYS A 29 -38.92 26.10 17.83
CA LYS A 29 -37.56 26.08 18.38
C LYS A 29 -37.38 25.05 19.49
N ALA A 30 -38.43 24.77 20.27
CA ALA A 30 -38.35 23.81 21.37
C ALA A 30 -38.17 22.38 20.85
N THR A 31 -38.92 21.98 19.83
CA THR A 31 -38.75 20.68 19.18
C THR A 31 -37.41 20.57 18.46
N ALA A 32 -36.92 21.65 17.83
CA ALA A 32 -35.60 21.67 17.20
C ALA A 32 -34.48 21.40 18.23
N THR A 33 -34.49 22.12 19.37
CA THR A 33 -33.51 21.92 20.44
C THR A 33 -33.60 20.52 21.05
N LEU A 34 -34.80 19.95 21.17
CA LEU A 34 -34.97 18.56 21.61
C LEU A 34 -34.33 17.57 20.63
N ILE A 35 -34.52 17.77 19.32
CA ILE A 35 -33.88 16.93 18.30
C ILE A 35 -32.35 17.05 18.38
N GLU A 36 -31.81 18.26 18.55
CA GLU A 36 -30.36 18.49 18.75
C GLU A 36 -29.84 17.76 20.00
N THR A 37 -30.60 17.79 21.09
CA THR A 37 -30.24 17.15 22.35
C THR A 37 -30.15 15.64 22.19
N ILE A 38 -31.15 15.03 21.52
CA ILE A 38 -31.15 13.59 21.24
C ILE A 38 -30.03 13.23 20.26
N ALA A 39 -29.82 14.04 19.21
CA ALA A 39 -28.74 13.83 18.23
C ALA A 39 -27.34 13.92 18.86
N GLY A 40 -27.17 14.74 19.91
CA GLY A 40 -25.92 14.82 20.67
C GLY A 40 -25.58 13.53 21.42
N ILE A 41 -26.57 12.67 21.66
CA ILE A 41 -26.42 11.38 22.33
C ILE A 41 -26.32 10.24 21.32
N ALA A 42 -27.25 10.20 20.37
CA ALA A 42 -27.29 9.21 19.30
C ALA A 42 -27.83 9.84 18.01
N SER A 43 -27.03 9.79 16.94
CA SER A 43 -27.39 10.36 15.65
C SER A 43 -27.17 9.40 14.50
N ALA A 44 -28.00 9.53 13.47
CA ALA A 44 -27.77 8.98 12.14
C ALA A 44 -27.48 10.13 11.16
N VAL A 45 -26.75 9.84 10.08
CA VAL A 45 -26.47 10.83 9.03
C VAL A 45 -27.63 10.85 8.05
N ASP A 46 -28.29 12.00 7.98
CA ASP A 46 -29.37 12.31 7.05
C ASP A 46 -28.86 12.45 5.60
N ARG A 47 -29.73 12.31 4.58
CA ARG A 47 -29.36 12.53 3.16
C ARG A 47 -28.83 13.95 2.88
N SER A 48 -29.17 14.93 3.72
CA SER A 48 -28.60 16.29 3.69
C SER A 48 -27.19 16.40 4.29
N GLY A 49 -26.66 15.32 4.87
CA GLY A 49 -25.36 15.26 5.53
C GLY A 49 -25.34 15.80 6.96
N VAL A 50 -26.48 16.25 7.49
CA VAL A 50 -26.63 16.74 8.87
C VAL A 50 -26.93 15.56 9.82
N PRO A 51 -26.37 15.53 11.05
CA PRO A 51 -26.77 14.53 12.03
C PRO A 51 -28.24 14.73 12.45
N GLY A 52 -29.01 13.66 12.43
CA GLY A 52 -30.42 13.62 12.83
C GLY A 52 -30.77 12.38 13.65
N ILE A 53 -32.05 12.18 13.91
CA ILE A 53 -32.55 11.11 14.79
C ILE A 53 -33.58 10.24 14.08
N THR A 54 -33.57 8.94 14.39
CA THR A 54 -34.53 7.94 13.89
C THR A 54 -35.58 7.63 14.95
N ALA A 55 -36.59 6.83 14.58
CA ALA A 55 -37.60 6.35 15.53
C ALA A 55 -36.96 5.56 16.68
N ASP A 56 -36.01 4.68 16.36
CA ASP A 56 -35.28 3.87 17.33
C ASP A 56 -34.46 4.74 18.30
N HIS A 57 -33.83 5.81 17.82
CA HIS A 57 -33.11 6.76 18.69
C HIS A 57 -34.06 7.46 19.67
N ILE A 58 -35.25 7.87 19.21
CA ILE A 58 -36.27 8.49 20.07
C ILE A 58 -36.75 7.48 21.11
N GLU A 59 -37.08 6.26 20.70
CA GLU A 59 -37.55 5.24 21.63
C GLU A 59 -36.49 4.90 22.67
N ALA A 60 -35.26 4.64 22.26
CA ALA A 60 -34.14 4.35 23.15
C ALA A 60 -33.85 5.52 24.10
N PHE A 61 -33.92 6.77 23.62
CA PHE A 61 -33.71 7.95 24.44
C PHE A 61 -34.79 8.11 25.52
N TYR A 62 -36.07 7.98 25.17
CA TYR A 62 -37.14 8.09 26.17
C TYR A 62 -37.11 6.94 27.17
N THR A 63 -36.82 5.71 26.74
CA THR A 63 -36.61 4.57 27.65
C THR A 63 -35.44 4.84 28.60
N ALA A 64 -34.31 5.34 28.10
CA ALA A 64 -33.17 5.69 28.94
C ALA A 64 -33.49 6.83 29.94
N CYS A 65 -34.29 7.81 29.54
CA CYS A 65 -34.79 8.86 30.43
C CYS A 65 -35.67 8.30 31.56
N GLU A 66 -36.62 7.42 31.23
CA GLU A 66 -37.48 6.75 32.21
C GLU A 66 -36.63 5.93 33.20
N GLU A 67 -35.75 5.07 32.69
CA GLU A 67 -34.85 4.25 33.52
C GLU A 67 -33.93 5.10 34.42
N TYR A 68 -33.41 6.22 33.90
CA TYR A 68 -32.55 7.12 34.68
C TYR A 68 -33.32 7.84 35.77
N SER A 69 -34.53 8.34 35.47
CA SER A 69 -35.40 8.99 36.46
C SER A 69 -35.83 8.00 37.55
N GLU A 70 -36.21 6.79 37.18
CA GLU A 70 -36.56 5.72 38.13
C GLU A 70 -35.37 5.34 39.02
N TRP A 71 -34.18 5.19 38.45
CA TRP A 71 -32.97 4.89 39.22
C TRP A 71 -32.64 6.01 40.23
N GLN A 72 -32.76 7.27 39.83
CA GLN A 72 -32.54 8.40 40.73
C GLN A 72 -33.60 8.48 41.84
N HIS A 73 -34.87 8.24 41.54
CA HIS A 73 -35.92 8.16 42.56
C HIS A 73 -35.80 6.95 43.48
N ALA A 74 -35.21 5.84 43.01
CA ALA A 74 -34.96 4.67 43.85
C ALA A 74 -34.11 5.00 45.08
N ALA A 75 -33.29 6.04 45.04
CA ALA A 75 -32.51 6.51 46.19
C ALA A 75 -33.37 6.99 47.38
N GLY A 76 -34.63 7.35 47.16
CA GLY A 76 -35.61 7.69 48.21
C GLY A 76 -36.88 6.84 48.14
N GLY A 77 -36.80 5.66 47.53
CA GLY A 77 -37.94 4.77 47.24
C GLY A 77 -38.03 3.55 48.17
N GLU A 78 -38.72 2.49 47.73
CA GLU A 78 -39.03 1.32 48.59
C GLU A 78 -37.80 0.58 49.15
N ILE A 79 -36.64 0.69 48.50
CA ILE A 79 -35.40 0.00 48.89
C ILE A 79 -34.63 0.77 49.97
N PHE A 80 -34.72 2.10 49.99
CA PHE A 80 -33.96 2.97 50.91
C PHE A 80 -34.90 3.95 51.60
N SER A 81 -34.83 4.05 52.92
CA SER A 81 -35.82 4.82 53.70
C SER A 81 -35.70 6.33 53.49
N SER A 82 -34.55 6.79 52.98
CA SER A 82 -34.30 8.20 52.64
C SER A 82 -33.13 8.35 51.69
N SER A 83 -33.10 9.44 50.92
CA SER A 83 -31.93 9.79 50.09
C SER A 83 -30.66 10.00 50.92
N GLU A 84 -30.76 10.39 52.19
CA GLU A 84 -29.62 10.53 53.11
C GLU A 84 -28.96 9.19 53.45
N GLU A 85 -29.70 8.08 53.37
CA GLU A 85 -29.17 6.72 53.56
C GLU A 85 -28.28 6.30 52.38
N VAL A 86 -28.64 6.71 51.17
CA VAL A 86 -27.88 6.45 49.93
C VAL A 86 -26.75 7.46 49.75
N PHE A 87 -26.93 8.71 50.18
CA PHE A 87 -25.93 9.77 50.09
C PHE A 87 -25.47 10.24 51.48
N PRO A 88 -24.76 9.40 52.25
CA PRO A 88 -24.33 9.68 53.63
C PRO A 88 -23.43 10.91 53.79
N PHE A 89 -22.84 11.40 52.69
CA PHE A 89 -21.99 12.59 52.64
C PHE A 89 -22.53 13.63 51.63
N GLY A 90 -23.79 13.52 51.24
CA GLY A 90 -24.42 14.37 50.22
C GLY A 90 -23.70 14.28 48.88
N ASP A 91 -23.47 15.42 48.22
CA ASP A 91 -22.79 15.53 46.92
C ASP A 91 -21.37 14.93 46.91
N LYS A 92 -20.73 14.82 48.08
CA LYS A 92 -19.37 14.25 48.23
C LYS A 92 -19.34 12.73 48.30
N THR A 93 -20.50 12.06 48.32
CA THR A 93 -20.57 10.60 48.53
C THR A 93 -19.83 9.82 47.44
N ALA A 94 -19.92 10.26 46.17
CA ALA A 94 -19.20 9.64 45.06
C ALA A 94 -17.68 9.73 45.23
N ASP A 95 -17.17 10.94 45.52
CA ASP A 95 -15.75 11.19 45.75
C ASP A 95 -15.25 10.45 47.00
N ALA A 96 -16.08 10.38 48.05
CA ALA A 96 -15.78 9.64 49.27
C ALA A 96 -15.62 8.14 49.00
N LEU A 97 -16.51 7.54 48.20
CA LEU A 97 -16.38 6.14 47.80
C LEU A 97 -15.10 5.92 46.99
N ALA A 98 -14.80 6.77 46.01
CA ALA A 98 -13.58 6.66 45.20
C ALA A 98 -12.30 6.75 46.05
N ALA A 99 -12.26 7.67 47.02
CA ALA A 99 -11.15 7.81 47.94
C ALA A 99 -10.98 6.57 48.84
N VAL A 100 -12.09 5.99 49.33
CA VAL A 100 -12.08 4.78 50.15
C VAL A 100 -11.66 3.56 49.31
N ASP A 101 -12.19 3.40 48.10
CA ASP A 101 -11.85 2.31 47.19
C ASP A 101 -10.37 2.30 46.81
N ALA A 102 -9.74 3.49 46.70
CA ALA A 102 -8.31 3.59 46.41
C ALA A 102 -7.42 3.00 47.51
N VAL A 103 -7.87 3.02 48.78
CA VAL A 103 -7.06 2.58 49.93
C VAL A 103 -7.57 1.31 50.61
N LYS A 104 -8.78 0.83 50.29
CA LYS A 104 -9.46 -0.25 51.02
C LYS A 104 -8.61 -1.52 51.16
N ASP A 105 -7.92 -1.94 50.10
CA ASP A 105 -7.13 -3.17 50.10
C ASP A 105 -5.88 -3.02 50.97
N LYS A 106 -5.28 -1.82 50.97
CA LYS A 106 -4.12 -1.49 51.80
C LYS A 106 -4.48 -1.37 53.28
N VAL A 107 -5.66 -0.82 53.58
CA VAL A 107 -6.18 -0.75 54.95
C VAL A 107 -6.53 -2.16 55.46
N ALA A 108 -7.14 -3.01 54.62
CA ALA A 108 -7.41 -4.40 54.96
C ALA A 108 -6.11 -5.20 55.19
N ASP A 109 -5.10 -5.05 54.33
CA ASP A 109 -3.77 -5.65 54.52
C ASP A 109 -3.11 -5.19 55.83
N TYR A 110 -3.20 -3.90 56.17
CA TYR A 110 -2.68 -3.36 57.43
C TYR A 110 -3.32 -4.05 58.66
N PHE A 111 -4.65 -4.14 58.72
CA PHE A 111 -5.32 -4.79 59.85
C PHE A 111 -5.02 -6.29 59.90
N MET A 112 -4.89 -6.97 58.75
CA MET A 112 -4.48 -8.38 58.71
C MET A 112 -3.06 -8.57 59.27
N ARG A 113 -2.11 -7.68 58.92
CA ARG A 113 -0.76 -7.69 59.50
C ARG A 113 -0.77 -7.46 61.01
N CYS A 114 -1.60 -6.54 61.50
CA CYS A 114 -1.76 -6.30 62.94
C CYS A 114 -2.29 -7.56 63.66
N LYS A 115 -3.26 -8.27 63.07
CA LYS A 115 -3.75 -9.55 63.60
C LYS A 115 -2.68 -10.64 63.62
N LEU A 116 -1.84 -10.73 62.60
CA LEU A 116 -0.72 -11.69 62.57
C LEU A 116 0.29 -11.43 63.70
N ILE A 117 0.59 -10.16 63.99
CA ILE A 117 1.45 -9.78 65.12
C ILE A 117 0.78 -10.11 66.46
N GLY A 118 -0.53 -9.88 66.59
CA GLY A 118 -1.30 -10.24 67.78
C GLY A 118 -1.42 -11.75 67.99
N PHE A 119 -1.38 -12.55 66.91
CA PHE A 119 -1.40 -14.01 66.97
C PHE A 119 -0.06 -14.59 67.42
N ASP A 120 1.05 -14.13 66.81
CA ASP A 120 2.40 -14.53 67.19
C ASP A 120 3.37 -13.36 67.00
N ALA A 121 3.96 -12.90 68.11
CA ALA A 121 4.91 -11.81 68.12
C ALA A 121 6.18 -12.09 67.29
N ALA A 122 6.52 -13.36 67.04
CA ALA A 122 7.65 -13.75 66.18
C ALA A 122 7.44 -13.35 64.72
N LEU A 123 6.19 -13.14 64.27
CA LEU A 123 5.86 -12.75 62.90
C LEU A 123 6.08 -11.27 62.63
N ALA A 124 6.30 -10.44 63.66
CA ALA A 124 6.41 -8.98 63.51
C ALA A 124 7.45 -8.55 62.47
N GLY A 125 8.63 -9.16 62.46
CA GLY A 125 9.68 -8.84 61.48
C GLY A 125 9.33 -9.22 60.04
N ALA A 126 8.48 -10.22 59.82
CA ALA A 126 8.10 -10.69 58.50
C ALA A 126 6.97 -9.85 57.87
N VAL A 127 6.14 -9.21 58.69
CA VAL A 127 4.99 -8.42 58.24
C VAL A 127 5.21 -6.90 58.32
N ASP A 128 6.31 -6.44 58.92
CA ASP A 128 6.71 -5.03 58.95
C ASP A 128 7.29 -4.55 57.60
N VAL A 129 7.62 -3.26 57.53
CA VAL A 129 8.28 -2.63 56.39
C VAL A 129 9.63 -3.30 56.11
N SER A 130 9.81 -3.79 54.88
CA SER A 130 11.03 -4.48 54.50
C SER A 130 12.14 -3.46 54.20
N VAL A 131 13.05 -3.28 55.17
CA VAL A 131 14.21 -2.39 55.04
C VAL A 131 15.10 -2.78 53.86
N GLU A 132 15.27 -4.08 53.61
CA GLU A 132 16.05 -4.61 52.48
C GLU A 132 15.45 -4.21 51.13
N LYS A 133 14.13 -4.27 50.99
CA LYS A 133 13.44 -3.87 49.76
C LYS A 133 13.49 -2.37 49.51
N ILE A 134 13.55 -1.55 50.56
CA ILE A 134 13.72 -0.09 50.43
C ILE A 134 15.19 0.26 50.13
N ALA A 135 16.14 -0.43 50.77
CA ALA A 135 17.56 -0.24 50.52
C ALA A 135 18.01 -0.69 49.12
N GLY A 136 17.29 -1.64 48.51
CA GLY A 136 17.53 -2.14 47.15
C GLY A 136 16.94 -1.28 46.03
N ILE A 137 16.29 -0.15 46.32
CA ILE A 137 15.76 0.76 45.29
C ILE A 137 16.93 1.51 44.65
N GLU A 138 17.15 1.27 43.36
CA GLU A 138 18.15 2.00 42.57
C GLU A 138 17.59 3.36 42.12
N GLY A 139 18.37 4.44 42.29
CA GLY A 139 17.99 5.79 41.87
C GLY A 139 17.36 6.65 42.98
N SER A 140 16.51 7.60 42.61
CA SER A 140 15.91 8.56 43.55
C SER A 140 14.65 7.98 44.20
N LEU A 141 14.62 7.91 45.54
CA LEU A 141 13.43 7.49 46.30
C LEU A 141 12.20 8.35 46.00
N ALA A 142 12.38 9.63 45.67
CA ALA A 142 11.28 10.52 45.28
C ALA A 142 10.68 10.17 43.91
N ALA A 143 11.44 9.48 43.05
CA ALA A 143 11.00 9.02 41.74
C ALA A 143 10.43 7.59 41.76
N SER A 144 10.69 6.81 42.81
CA SER A 144 10.28 5.39 42.95
C SER A 144 9.02 5.20 43.81
N VAL A 145 8.01 6.05 43.59
CA VAL A 145 6.76 6.06 44.40
C VAL A 145 6.01 4.72 44.32
N ASP A 146 6.03 4.04 43.18
CA ASP A 146 5.34 2.75 42.97
C ASP A 146 5.94 1.62 43.81
N GLU A 147 7.26 1.59 43.98
CA GLU A 147 7.95 0.59 44.81
C GLU A 147 7.71 0.84 46.30
N ILE A 148 7.70 2.12 46.69
CA ILE A 148 7.35 2.55 48.04
C ILE A 148 5.88 2.21 48.34
N ALA A 149 4.97 2.37 47.36
CA ALA A 149 3.56 2.04 47.51
C ALA A 149 3.30 0.54 47.76
N ARG A 150 4.21 -0.36 47.37
CA ARG A 150 4.12 -1.81 47.63
C ARG A 150 4.37 -2.18 49.09
N GLN A 151 5.04 -1.34 49.86
CA GLN A 151 5.26 -1.55 51.30
C GLN A 151 3.93 -1.46 52.08
N PRO A 152 3.90 -1.92 53.36
CA PRO A 152 2.74 -1.75 54.22
C PRO A 152 2.25 -0.30 54.29
N LEU A 153 0.95 -0.11 54.50
CA LEU A 153 0.31 1.21 54.56
C LEU A 153 0.84 2.07 55.72
N ALA A 154 1.07 1.46 56.87
CA ALA A 154 1.68 2.04 58.06
C ALA A 154 2.43 0.93 58.80
N LYS A 155 3.22 1.29 59.82
CA LYS A 155 3.92 0.30 60.65
C LYS A 155 2.88 -0.52 61.45
N PRO A 156 2.73 -1.83 61.20
CA PRO A 156 1.73 -2.63 61.89
C PRO A 156 2.07 -2.80 63.37
N THR A 157 1.06 -2.70 64.22
CA THR A 157 1.19 -2.83 65.68
C THR A 157 0.14 -3.79 66.22
N ALA A 158 0.43 -4.48 67.33
CA ALA A 158 -0.54 -5.39 67.95
C ALA A 158 -1.82 -4.69 68.44
N ASP A 159 -1.75 -3.38 68.69
CA ASP A 159 -2.88 -2.56 69.15
C ASP A 159 -3.96 -2.36 68.07
N GLY A 160 -3.67 -2.66 66.80
CA GLY A 160 -4.67 -2.64 65.72
C GLY A 160 -5.29 -1.27 65.45
N LYS A 161 -4.54 -0.18 65.69
CA LYS A 161 -4.98 1.20 65.42
C LYS A 161 -4.20 1.79 64.24
N LEU A 162 -4.89 2.38 63.28
CA LEU A 162 -4.29 3.03 62.11
C LEU A 162 -4.31 4.55 62.29
N ASP A 163 -3.13 5.16 62.36
CA ASP A 163 -2.99 6.63 62.37
C ASP A 163 -2.76 7.14 60.95
N PHE A 164 -3.68 7.98 60.46
CA PHE A 164 -3.64 8.51 59.10
C PHE A 164 -2.53 9.54 58.90
N ALA A 165 -1.97 10.11 59.99
CA ALA A 165 -0.82 11.00 59.93
C ALA A 165 0.52 10.24 59.77
N ALA A 166 0.57 8.98 60.20
CA ALA A 166 1.76 8.13 60.22
C ALA A 166 1.71 7.01 59.16
N VAL A 167 1.21 7.33 57.97
CA VAL A 167 1.14 6.41 56.83
C VAL A 167 2.34 6.54 55.90
N ASN A 168 2.53 5.53 55.08
CA ASN A 168 3.47 5.48 53.98
C ASN A 168 3.33 6.75 53.10
N PRO A 169 4.43 7.46 52.80
CA PRO A 169 4.40 8.69 52.00
C PRO A 169 3.68 8.57 50.66
N ALA A 170 3.76 7.40 50.00
CA ALA A 170 3.10 7.15 48.72
C ALA A 170 1.56 7.18 48.84
N TRP A 171 1.01 6.86 50.02
CA TRP A 171 -0.43 6.77 50.28
C TRP A 171 -0.97 7.98 51.07
N LYS A 172 -0.10 8.90 51.50
CA LYS A 172 -0.47 10.03 52.36
C LYS A 172 -1.56 10.92 51.75
N ALA A 173 -1.44 11.25 50.47
CA ALA A 173 -2.44 12.08 49.78
C ALA A 173 -3.80 11.38 49.69
N ALA A 174 -3.82 10.07 49.39
CA ALA A 174 -5.04 9.27 49.32
C ALA A 174 -5.74 9.17 50.70
N MET A 175 -4.98 8.92 51.77
CA MET A 175 -5.53 8.87 53.14
C MET A 175 -6.07 10.23 53.60
N GLN A 176 -5.40 11.33 53.23
CA GLN A 176 -5.88 12.69 53.50
C GLN A 176 -7.21 12.99 52.76
N ALA A 177 -7.36 12.50 51.52
CA ALA A 177 -8.60 12.64 50.77
C ALA A 177 -9.76 11.91 51.48
N VAL A 178 -9.52 10.70 52.02
CA VAL A 178 -10.52 9.98 52.82
C VAL A 178 -10.95 10.80 54.04
N THR A 179 -10.00 11.37 54.79
CA THR A 179 -10.34 12.21 55.96
C THR A 179 -11.09 13.47 55.57
N ALA A 180 -10.68 14.17 54.51
CA ALA A 180 -11.33 15.40 54.07
C ALA A 180 -12.78 15.19 53.60
N LEU A 181 -13.08 14.01 53.04
CA LEU A 181 -14.40 13.70 52.47
C LEU A 181 -15.33 13.01 53.47
N THR A 182 -14.80 12.18 54.38
CA THR A 182 -15.61 11.36 55.30
C THR A 182 -15.55 11.80 56.76
N GLY A 183 -14.55 12.61 57.13
CA GLY A 183 -14.23 12.96 58.53
C GLY A 183 -13.55 11.83 59.32
N VAL A 184 -13.31 10.66 58.70
CA VAL A 184 -12.64 9.52 59.35
C VAL A 184 -11.12 9.67 59.25
N GLY A 185 -10.41 9.48 60.36
CA GLY A 185 -8.94 9.59 60.41
C GLY A 185 -8.40 10.79 61.21
N GLU A 186 -9.27 11.63 61.79
CA GLU A 186 -8.84 12.67 62.76
C GLU A 186 -8.26 12.08 64.05
N LYS A 187 -8.59 10.82 64.34
CA LYS A 187 -8.06 10.01 65.44
C LYS A 187 -7.63 8.65 64.90
N PRO A 188 -6.75 7.91 65.60
CA PRO A 188 -6.39 6.56 65.20
C PRO A 188 -7.62 5.67 65.04
N VAL A 189 -7.78 5.10 63.85
CA VAL A 189 -8.97 4.34 63.41
C VAL A 189 -8.78 2.86 63.73
N THR A 190 -9.79 2.25 64.35
CA THR A 190 -9.83 0.79 64.57
C THR A 190 -10.45 0.08 63.38
N GLU A 191 -10.25 -1.24 63.27
CA GLU A 191 -10.87 -2.04 62.21
C GLU A 191 -12.40 -1.91 62.23
N ASP A 192 -13.02 -1.89 63.41
CA ASP A 192 -14.48 -1.71 63.54
C ASP A 192 -14.96 -0.35 63.04
N ALA A 193 -14.19 0.73 63.29
CA ALA A 193 -14.51 2.06 62.80
C ALA A 193 -14.35 2.17 61.27
N TRP A 194 -13.36 1.47 60.71
CA TRP A 194 -13.19 1.35 59.26
C TRP A 194 -14.33 0.52 58.63
N ALA A 195 -14.69 -0.61 59.23
CA ALA A 195 -15.82 -1.42 58.81
C ALA A 195 -17.14 -0.63 58.85
N ALA A 196 -17.36 0.18 59.89
CA ALA A 196 -18.52 1.06 59.99
C ALA A 196 -18.59 2.08 58.85
N LEU A 197 -17.45 2.63 58.41
CA LEU A 197 -17.39 3.51 57.23
C LEU A 197 -17.78 2.76 55.95
N LEU A 198 -17.27 1.56 55.75
CA LEU A 198 -17.62 0.71 54.60
C LEU A 198 -19.12 0.36 54.62
N THR A 199 -19.67 0.01 55.78
CA THR A 199 -21.11 -0.24 55.95
C THR A 199 -21.95 1.00 55.64
N LYS A 200 -21.46 2.20 56.01
CA LYS A 200 -22.16 3.46 55.70
C LYS A 200 -22.20 3.75 54.19
N LEU A 201 -21.21 3.30 53.42
CA LEU A 201 -21.15 3.45 51.96
C LEU A 201 -21.82 2.31 51.18
N ALA A 202 -22.14 1.18 51.81
CA ALA A 202 -22.76 0.03 51.15
C ALA A 202 -24.11 0.32 50.45
N PRO A 203 -25.02 1.14 51.02
CA PRO A 203 -26.25 1.55 50.34
C PRO A 203 -25.97 2.29 49.03
N TYR A 204 -24.99 3.21 49.02
CA TYR A 204 -24.55 3.92 47.83
C TYR A 204 -24.01 2.96 46.76
N CYS A 205 -23.16 1.99 47.14
CA CYS A 205 -22.65 0.98 46.21
C CYS A 205 -23.78 0.13 45.60
N THR A 206 -24.78 -0.23 46.41
CA THR A 206 -25.94 -1.01 45.96
C THR A 206 -26.77 -0.21 44.97
N TRP A 207 -27.06 1.06 45.28
CA TRP A 207 -27.75 1.98 44.37
C TRP A 207 -26.96 2.19 43.07
N LEU A 208 -25.65 2.39 43.14
CA LEU A 208 -24.80 2.58 41.97
C LEU A 208 -24.75 1.32 41.07
N SER A 209 -24.78 0.12 41.67
CA SER A 209 -24.80 -1.14 40.90
C SER A 209 -26.12 -1.37 40.15
N ALA A 210 -27.21 -0.73 40.60
CA ALA A 210 -28.53 -0.79 39.97
C ALA A 210 -28.73 0.30 38.89
N LYS A 211 -27.68 1.03 38.53
CA LYS A 211 -27.73 2.14 37.58
C LYS A 211 -28.18 1.71 36.19
N LYS A 212 -29.21 2.40 35.68
CA LYS A 212 -29.74 2.28 34.31
C LYS A 212 -29.87 3.66 33.68
N GLY A 213 -30.00 3.72 32.36
CA GLY A 213 -30.09 5.01 31.64
C GLY A 213 -28.82 5.87 31.66
N ALA A 214 -27.63 5.30 31.87
CA ALA A 214 -26.37 6.07 31.96
C ALA A 214 -26.07 6.96 30.74
N VAL A 215 -26.66 6.63 29.59
CA VAL A 215 -26.52 7.36 28.33
C VAL A 215 -27.05 8.81 28.43
N VAL A 216 -28.06 9.06 29.27
CA VAL A 216 -28.68 10.39 29.46
C VAL A 216 -28.18 11.13 30.69
N GLU A 217 -27.24 10.55 31.46
CA GLU A 217 -26.72 11.11 32.70
C GLU A 217 -26.13 12.51 32.52
N SER A 218 -25.49 12.77 31.36
CA SER A 218 -24.91 14.06 31.02
C SER A 218 -25.93 15.22 30.97
N LEU A 219 -27.22 14.93 30.81
CA LEU A 219 -28.30 15.92 30.82
C LEU A 219 -28.66 16.36 32.25
N GLY A 220 -28.44 15.50 33.24
CA GLY A 220 -28.86 15.70 34.63
C GLY A 220 -30.36 15.45 34.88
N LEU A 221 -30.71 15.13 36.13
CA LEU A 221 -32.07 14.71 36.52
C LEU A 221 -33.14 15.76 36.19
N GLY A 222 -32.90 17.03 36.50
CA GLY A 222 -33.89 18.09 36.27
C GLY A 222 -34.24 18.30 34.78
N ALA A 223 -33.28 18.09 33.88
CA ALA A 223 -33.55 18.16 32.44
C ALA A 223 -34.32 16.92 31.95
N VAL A 224 -33.95 15.73 32.43
CA VAL A 224 -34.64 14.46 32.10
C VAL A 224 -36.11 14.51 32.54
N GLU A 225 -36.39 14.92 33.77
CA GLU A 225 -37.76 15.06 34.27
C GLU A 225 -38.58 16.10 33.48
N ALA A 226 -37.95 17.22 33.09
CA ALA A 226 -38.60 18.22 32.26
C ALA A 226 -38.98 17.67 30.88
N ILE A 227 -38.09 16.89 30.26
CA ILE A 227 -38.32 16.24 28.95
C ILE A 227 -39.44 15.19 29.05
N LEU A 228 -39.44 14.36 30.10
CA LEU A 228 -40.49 13.37 30.34
C LEU A 228 -41.85 14.05 30.56
N LYS A 229 -41.89 15.17 31.30
CA LYS A 229 -43.11 15.94 31.56
C LYS A 229 -43.68 16.62 30.30
N ASP A 230 -42.82 17.10 29.40
CA ASP A 230 -43.23 17.75 28.15
C ASP A 230 -43.83 16.73 27.14
N ASN A 231 -43.55 15.42 27.32
CA ASN A 231 -44.17 14.29 26.60
C ASN A 231 -44.27 14.46 25.08
N LYS A 232 -43.18 14.92 24.45
CA LYS A 232 -43.13 15.17 22.99
C LYS A 232 -42.81 13.93 22.14
N LYS A 233 -42.67 12.74 22.75
CA LYS A 233 -42.34 11.48 22.04
C LYS A 233 -43.23 11.23 20.82
N ALA A 234 -44.55 11.31 21.01
CA ALA A 234 -45.52 11.09 19.93
C ALA A 234 -45.45 12.17 18.82
N ALA A 235 -45.06 13.40 19.15
CA ALA A 235 -44.90 14.47 18.18
C ALA A 235 -43.65 14.24 17.30
N LEU A 236 -42.54 13.77 17.89
CA LEU A 236 -41.33 13.43 17.15
C LEU A 236 -41.55 12.23 16.21
N LEU A 237 -42.24 11.18 16.68
CA LEU A 237 -42.57 10.03 15.83
C LEU A 237 -43.46 10.42 14.63
N LYS A 238 -44.41 11.35 14.83
CA LYS A 238 -45.20 11.91 13.71
C LYS A 238 -44.36 12.71 12.71
N LEU A 239 -43.27 13.34 13.13
CA LEU A 239 -42.36 14.01 12.19
C LEU A 239 -41.62 13.00 11.32
N ILE A 240 -41.24 11.85 11.90
CA ILE A 240 -40.62 10.75 11.13
C ILE A 240 -41.62 10.13 10.15
N GLU A 241 -42.88 9.94 10.54
CA GLU A 241 -43.92 9.47 9.61
C GLU A 241 -44.12 10.44 8.43
N LYS A 242 -44.08 11.75 8.70
CA LYS A 242 -44.12 12.78 7.65
C LYS A 242 -42.90 12.74 6.75
N ASP A 243 -41.73 12.49 7.32
CA ASP A 243 -40.52 12.32 6.52
C ASP A 243 -40.64 11.11 5.60
N LYS A 244 -40.96 9.94 6.16
CA LYS A 244 -41.14 8.69 5.39
C LYS A 244 -42.18 8.80 4.28
N ALA A 245 -43.18 9.66 4.40
CA ALA A 245 -44.16 9.88 3.34
C ALA A 245 -43.53 10.45 2.05
N GLU A 246 -42.38 11.12 2.14
CA GLU A 246 -41.63 11.70 1.02
C GLU A 246 -40.61 10.72 0.39
N GLU A 247 -40.48 9.49 0.93
CA GLU A 247 -39.51 8.48 0.46
C GLU A 247 -39.64 8.20 -1.05
N ALA A 248 -40.88 8.06 -1.55
CA ALA A 248 -41.13 7.79 -2.97
C ALA A 248 -40.65 8.94 -3.88
N ASN A 249 -40.81 10.19 -3.44
CA ASN A 249 -40.35 11.36 -4.19
C ASN A 249 -38.82 11.42 -4.23
N ALA A 250 -38.17 11.09 -3.10
CA ALA A 250 -36.72 11.09 -3.02
C ALA A 250 -36.08 9.96 -3.83
N LEU A 251 -36.66 8.75 -3.83
CA LEU A 251 -36.22 7.64 -4.69
C LEU A 251 -36.36 7.98 -6.18
N SER A 252 -37.41 8.72 -6.56
CA SER A 252 -37.60 9.16 -7.95
C SER A 252 -36.45 10.05 -8.45
N ILE A 253 -35.84 10.85 -7.58
CA ILE A 253 -34.68 11.68 -7.92
C ILE A 253 -33.46 10.81 -8.25
N GLU A 254 -33.23 9.75 -7.48
CA GLU A 254 -32.14 8.79 -7.73
C GLU A 254 -32.34 8.04 -9.05
N GLU A 255 -33.58 7.65 -9.37
CA GLU A 255 -33.91 7.03 -10.65
C GLU A 255 -33.64 7.97 -11.83
N VAL A 256 -34.00 9.25 -11.71
CA VAL A 256 -33.70 10.26 -12.73
C VAL A 256 -32.19 10.43 -12.91
N ASP A 257 -31.41 10.52 -11.83
CA ASP A 257 -29.94 10.62 -11.93
C ASP A 257 -29.36 9.39 -12.63
N LYS A 258 -29.85 8.19 -12.31
CA LYS A 258 -29.46 6.95 -12.99
C LYS A 258 -29.77 7.00 -14.48
N VAL A 259 -30.98 7.42 -14.87
CA VAL A 259 -31.37 7.57 -16.28
C VAL A 259 -30.48 8.58 -17.00
N LEU A 260 -30.18 9.72 -16.38
CA LEU A 260 -29.31 10.75 -16.95
C LEU A 260 -27.88 10.24 -17.13
N ARG A 261 -27.33 9.51 -16.16
CA ARG A 261 -25.99 8.89 -16.27
C ARG A 261 -25.95 7.84 -17.37
N LEU A 262 -26.99 7.01 -17.46
CA LEU A 262 -27.11 6.03 -18.53
C LEU A 262 -27.20 6.73 -19.88
N ASN A 263 -28.08 7.71 -20.05
CA ASN A 263 -28.20 8.46 -21.30
C ASN A 263 -26.87 9.12 -21.72
N LYS A 264 -26.16 9.73 -20.77
CA LYS A 264 -24.92 10.47 -21.05
C LYS A 264 -23.72 9.56 -21.31
N TYR A 265 -23.55 8.49 -20.54
CA TYR A 265 -22.30 7.71 -20.53
C TYR A 265 -22.45 6.28 -21.07
N PHE A 266 -23.65 5.69 -21.08
CA PHE A 266 -23.82 4.27 -21.40
C PHE A 266 -23.44 3.96 -22.84
N TYR A 267 -23.81 4.81 -23.80
CA TYR A 267 -23.38 4.64 -25.20
C TYR A 267 -21.86 4.59 -25.35
N ARG A 268 -21.15 5.54 -24.71
CA ARG A 268 -19.69 5.58 -24.73
C ARG A 268 -19.10 4.36 -24.01
N PHE A 269 -19.68 3.94 -22.88
CA PHE A 269 -19.25 2.75 -22.16
C PHE A 269 -19.37 1.49 -23.04
N LEU A 270 -20.52 1.25 -23.69
CA LEU A 270 -20.73 0.10 -24.57
C LEU A 270 -19.72 0.07 -25.73
N ASN A 271 -19.44 1.22 -26.35
CA ASN A 271 -18.45 1.32 -27.42
C ASN A 271 -17.01 1.11 -26.95
N ASN A 272 -16.70 1.27 -25.67
CA ASN A 272 -15.34 1.12 -25.13
C ASN A 272 -15.12 -0.18 -24.34
N TYR A 273 -16.19 -0.84 -23.90
CA TYR A 273 -16.10 -2.02 -23.05
C TYR A 273 -16.63 -3.29 -23.73
N VAL A 274 -17.77 -3.18 -24.44
CA VAL A 274 -18.43 -4.33 -25.07
C VAL A 274 -17.94 -4.51 -26.50
N VAL A 275 -18.05 -3.46 -27.31
CA VAL A 275 -17.73 -3.52 -28.75
C VAL A 275 -16.28 -3.13 -29.04
N LEU A 276 -15.68 -2.28 -28.19
CA LEU A 276 -14.36 -1.67 -28.40
C LEU A 276 -14.27 -0.86 -29.72
N ALA A 277 -15.38 -0.35 -30.24
CA ALA A 277 -15.43 0.44 -31.48
C ALA A 277 -14.51 1.67 -31.40
N ASP A 278 -14.53 2.40 -30.28
CA ASP A 278 -13.71 3.60 -30.07
C ASP A 278 -12.21 3.30 -30.05
N PHE A 279 -11.79 2.05 -29.81
CA PHE A 279 -10.38 1.66 -29.87
C PHE A 279 -9.90 1.53 -31.32
N TYR A 280 -10.73 1.04 -32.23
CA TYR A 280 -10.37 0.84 -33.63
C TYR A 280 -10.61 2.08 -34.51
N ASP A 281 -11.27 3.11 -33.99
CA ASP A 281 -11.51 4.36 -34.68
C ASP A 281 -10.24 5.26 -34.66
N PRO A 282 -9.68 5.68 -35.80
CA PRO A 282 -8.50 6.55 -35.83
C PRO A 282 -8.78 7.97 -35.35
N THR A 283 -10.04 8.40 -35.28
CA THR A 283 -10.42 9.77 -34.90
C THR A 283 -10.70 9.92 -33.42
N ARG A 284 -11.01 8.82 -32.72
CA ARG A 284 -11.38 8.79 -31.31
C ARG A 284 -10.33 8.05 -30.50
N LYS A 285 -10.18 8.43 -29.24
CA LYS A 285 -9.36 7.69 -28.27
C LYS A 285 -10.25 6.94 -27.30
N ALA A 286 -9.96 5.65 -27.12
CA ALA A 286 -10.68 4.80 -26.17
C ALA A 286 -10.57 5.31 -24.73
N ILE A 287 -11.47 4.86 -23.85
CA ILE A 287 -11.48 5.27 -22.43
C ILE A 287 -10.20 4.85 -21.71
N PHE A 288 -9.65 3.66 -22.02
CA PHE A 288 -8.42 3.16 -21.40
C PHE A 288 -7.13 3.75 -21.99
N GLN A 289 -7.20 4.48 -23.11
CA GLN A 289 -6.05 5.20 -23.65
C GLN A 289 -5.82 6.47 -22.84
N ALA A 290 -4.77 6.44 -22.03
CA ALA A 290 -4.39 7.48 -21.09
C ALA A 290 -3.70 8.68 -21.74
N GLY A 291 -3.12 8.54 -22.93
CA GLY A 291 -2.30 9.58 -23.52
C GLY A 291 -1.25 9.05 -24.49
N THR A 292 -0.22 9.83 -24.72
CA THR A 292 0.86 9.52 -25.68
C THR A 292 2.22 9.57 -24.98
N LEU A 293 3.02 8.51 -25.12
CA LEU A 293 4.38 8.44 -24.61
C LEU A 293 5.38 8.71 -25.74
N PHE A 294 6.34 9.60 -25.50
CA PHE A 294 7.47 9.85 -26.39
C PHE A 294 8.73 9.24 -25.80
N ILE A 295 9.33 8.30 -26.53
CA ILE A 295 10.57 7.64 -26.14
C ILE A 295 11.44 7.36 -27.37
N ASP A 296 12.67 7.89 -27.37
CA ASP A 296 13.73 7.50 -28.31
C ASP A 296 13.27 7.51 -29.78
N GLN A 297 12.82 8.68 -30.26
CA GLN A 297 12.31 8.91 -31.63
C GLN A 297 10.96 8.23 -31.95
N ARG A 298 10.31 7.62 -30.96
CA ARG A 298 9.01 6.95 -31.12
C ARG A 298 7.95 7.69 -30.32
N SER A 299 6.73 7.70 -30.84
CA SER A 299 5.55 8.04 -30.06
C SER A 299 4.61 6.85 -30.01
N THR A 300 4.09 6.57 -28.82
CA THR A 300 3.19 5.45 -28.54
C THR A 300 1.86 5.99 -28.03
N ASP A 301 0.81 5.76 -28.80
CA ASP A 301 -0.55 6.23 -28.47
C ASP A 301 -1.34 5.22 -27.64
N LEU A 302 -0.91 3.95 -27.61
CA LEU A 302 -1.48 2.94 -26.73
C LEU A 302 -0.77 2.93 -25.38
N CYS A 303 -1.16 3.88 -24.53
CA CYS A 303 -0.74 3.95 -23.13
C CYS A 303 -1.94 3.69 -22.22
N ILE A 304 -1.82 2.76 -21.28
CA ILE A 304 -2.88 2.39 -20.32
C ILE A 304 -2.38 2.69 -18.91
N LYS A 305 -3.21 3.33 -18.06
CA LYS A 305 -2.88 3.54 -16.64
C LYS A 305 -2.94 2.20 -15.91
N VAL A 306 -1.89 1.87 -15.18
CA VAL A 306 -1.73 0.59 -14.48
C VAL A 306 -1.40 0.81 -13.01
N ALA A 307 -1.79 -0.13 -12.14
CA ALA A 307 -1.40 -0.09 -10.74
C ALA A 307 0.09 -0.42 -10.56
N GLY A 308 0.59 -1.41 -11.31
CA GLY A 308 1.99 -1.83 -11.27
C GLY A 308 2.35 -2.76 -12.44
N PRO A 309 3.63 -3.17 -12.54
CA PRO A 309 4.10 -4.06 -13.60
C PRO A 309 3.62 -5.50 -13.37
N SER A 310 2.94 -6.06 -14.37
CA SER A 310 2.42 -7.44 -14.34
C SER A 310 2.90 -8.22 -15.59
N PRO A 311 4.20 -8.51 -15.69
CA PRO A 311 4.80 -9.06 -16.91
C PRO A 311 4.28 -10.47 -17.26
N GLU A 312 3.90 -11.27 -16.26
CA GLU A 312 3.42 -12.65 -16.47
C GLU A 312 2.17 -12.70 -17.36
N ILE A 313 1.10 -12.01 -16.95
CA ILE A 313 -0.17 -11.95 -17.69
C ILE A 313 0.01 -11.15 -18.97
N SER A 314 0.78 -10.06 -18.92
CA SER A 314 0.96 -9.17 -20.06
C SER A 314 1.79 -9.79 -21.19
N SER A 315 2.67 -10.74 -20.89
CA SER A 315 3.44 -11.47 -21.90
C SER A 315 2.56 -12.27 -22.88
N LEU A 316 1.36 -12.70 -22.43
CA LEU A 316 0.38 -13.43 -23.23
C LEU A 316 -0.24 -12.58 -24.35
N SER A 317 -0.20 -11.26 -24.22
CA SER A 317 -0.70 -10.32 -25.24
C SER A 317 0.05 -10.40 -26.57
N GLY A 318 1.29 -10.92 -26.57
CA GLY A 318 2.17 -10.96 -27.74
C GLY A 318 2.65 -9.59 -28.22
N MET A 319 2.47 -8.52 -27.41
CA MET A 319 2.91 -7.16 -27.70
C MET A 319 4.13 -6.77 -26.87
N TYR A 320 4.94 -5.84 -27.38
CA TYR A 320 6.09 -5.30 -26.65
C TYR A 320 5.60 -4.19 -25.72
N ILE A 321 5.87 -4.31 -24.42
CA ILE A 321 5.27 -3.41 -23.41
C ILE A 321 6.37 -2.77 -22.59
N LEU A 322 6.29 -1.46 -22.43
CA LEU A 322 7.10 -0.66 -21.51
C LEU A 322 6.23 -0.27 -20.33
N TYR A 323 6.62 -0.69 -19.13
CA TYR A 323 6.07 -0.15 -17.90
C TYR A 323 6.84 1.09 -17.50
N CYS A 324 6.14 2.22 -17.37
CA CYS A 324 6.75 3.49 -17.02
C CYS A 324 6.11 4.07 -15.77
N ALA A 325 6.93 4.51 -14.82
CA ALA A 325 6.50 5.35 -13.71
C ALA A 325 6.46 6.80 -14.18
N CYS A 326 5.29 7.42 -14.14
CA CYS A 326 5.06 8.80 -14.56
C CYS A 326 4.91 9.70 -13.34
N THR A 327 5.65 10.80 -13.32
CA THR A 327 5.62 11.82 -12.25
C THR A 327 5.51 13.19 -12.88
N SER A 328 4.58 14.03 -12.39
CA SER A 328 4.49 15.43 -12.80
C SER A 328 4.85 16.33 -11.63
N GLU A 329 5.91 17.10 -11.80
CA GLU A 329 6.35 18.10 -10.80
C GLU A 329 5.33 19.26 -10.69
N LYS A 330 4.62 19.58 -11.77
CA LYS A 330 3.64 20.69 -11.81
C LYS A 330 2.35 20.37 -11.06
N LEU A 331 1.87 19.14 -11.16
CA LEU A 331 0.58 18.71 -10.59
C LEU A 331 0.74 17.93 -9.28
N GLY A 332 1.96 17.54 -8.91
CA GLY A 332 2.22 16.69 -7.72
C GLY A 332 1.59 15.30 -7.81
N LYS A 333 1.30 14.81 -9.03
CA LYS A 333 0.65 13.52 -9.27
C LYS A 333 1.63 12.50 -9.84
N SER A 334 1.53 11.26 -9.37
CA SER A 334 2.29 10.12 -9.86
C SER A 334 1.37 8.94 -10.17
N PHE A 335 1.61 8.26 -11.29
CA PHE A 335 0.92 7.02 -11.66
C PHE A 335 1.81 6.18 -12.58
N ASN A 336 1.50 4.89 -12.71
CA ASN A 336 2.20 4.00 -13.63
C ASN A 336 1.41 3.85 -14.93
N ILE A 337 2.12 3.66 -16.04
CA ILE A 337 1.52 3.36 -17.34
C ILE A 337 2.17 2.12 -17.96
N ALA A 338 1.39 1.39 -18.76
CA ALA A 338 1.87 0.41 -19.71
C ALA A 338 1.75 1.00 -21.12
N ALA A 339 2.89 1.32 -21.73
CA ALA A 339 2.97 1.80 -23.10
C ALA A 339 3.31 0.64 -24.04
N VAL A 340 2.50 0.44 -25.06
CA VAL A 340 2.60 -0.73 -25.95
C VAL A 340 3.24 -0.34 -27.28
N LEU A 341 4.39 -0.91 -27.60
CA LEU A 341 5.05 -0.73 -28.89
C LEU A 341 4.58 -1.78 -29.88
N THR A 342 4.00 -1.32 -30.97
CA THR A 342 3.36 -2.14 -31.99
C THR A 342 4.08 -2.09 -33.34
N ASP A 343 4.83 -1.03 -33.61
CA ASP A 343 5.67 -0.85 -34.80
C ASP A 343 7.01 -0.15 -34.48
N GLY A 344 7.96 -0.20 -35.41
CA GLY A 344 9.28 0.41 -35.29
C GLY A 344 10.37 -0.52 -34.76
N ASP A 345 11.39 0.06 -34.12
CA ASP A 345 12.53 -0.66 -33.54
C ASP A 345 12.49 -0.75 -32.03
N VAL A 346 13.14 -1.74 -31.45
CA VAL A 346 13.31 -1.91 -29.99
C VAL A 346 14.74 -1.65 -29.54
N ASP A 347 15.66 -1.40 -30.49
CA ASP A 347 17.03 -1.03 -30.18
C ASP A 347 17.09 0.23 -29.29
N GLY A 348 17.92 0.16 -28.23
CA GLY A 348 18.15 1.27 -27.31
C GLY A 348 17.14 1.41 -26.16
N LEU A 349 16.12 0.55 -26.10
CA LEU A 349 15.17 0.49 -24.97
C LEU A 349 15.77 -0.35 -23.83
N ARG A 350 15.89 0.25 -22.65
CA ARG A 350 16.40 -0.39 -21.43
C ARG A 350 15.61 0.14 -20.24
N GLU A 351 15.56 -0.67 -19.19
CA GLU A 351 15.07 -0.23 -17.89
C GLU A 351 15.90 0.96 -17.40
N GLY A 352 15.25 1.91 -16.73
CA GLY A 352 15.85 3.15 -16.27
C GLY A 352 15.91 4.29 -17.30
N LYS A 353 15.51 4.06 -18.57
CA LYS A 353 15.48 5.13 -19.59
C LYS A 353 14.35 6.13 -19.29
N ASN A 354 14.67 7.41 -19.45
CA ASN A 354 13.69 8.49 -19.30
C ASN A 354 12.93 8.72 -20.61
N ALA A 355 11.67 9.12 -20.47
CA ALA A 355 10.70 9.38 -21.52
C ALA A 355 9.76 10.52 -21.07
N VAL A 356 8.97 11.05 -22.00
CA VAL A 356 8.00 12.11 -21.71
C VAL A 356 6.61 11.61 -22.05
N PHE A 357 5.68 11.70 -21.09
CA PHE A 357 4.30 11.30 -21.27
C PHE A 357 3.37 12.51 -21.26
N TYR A 358 2.42 12.55 -22.19
CA TYR A 358 1.36 13.56 -22.23
C TYR A 358 0.01 12.87 -21.99
N ASP A 359 -0.71 13.31 -20.96
CA ASP A 359 -2.10 12.86 -20.71
C ASP A 359 -3.05 13.44 -21.78
N ARG A 360 -4.30 12.96 -21.81
CA ARG A 360 -5.36 13.44 -22.71
C ARG A 360 -5.62 14.94 -22.59
N ASP A 361 -5.39 15.51 -21.42
CA ASP A 361 -5.56 16.94 -21.14
C ASP A 361 -4.35 17.77 -21.57
N GLY A 362 -3.31 17.16 -22.15
CA GLY A 362 -2.10 17.84 -22.61
C GLY A 362 -1.05 18.10 -21.53
N ASN A 363 -1.28 17.64 -20.30
CA ASN A 363 -0.34 17.78 -19.19
C ASN A 363 0.88 16.87 -19.35
N ASP A 364 2.07 17.41 -19.09
CA ASP A 364 3.36 16.72 -19.19
C ASP A 364 3.76 15.99 -17.90
N TYR A 365 4.27 14.77 -18.08
CA TYR A 365 4.79 13.90 -17.04
C TYR A 365 6.17 13.37 -17.44
N THR A 366 7.10 13.39 -16.51
CA THR A 366 8.39 12.70 -16.64
C THR A 366 8.15 11.22 -16.41
N ALA A 367 8.42 10.41 -17.43
CA ALA A 367 8.23 8.97 -17.42
C ALA A 367 9.58 8.25 -17.33
N LYS A 368 9.70 7.25 -16.46
CA LYS A 368 10.90 6.40 -16.36
C LYS A 368 10.52 4.95 -16.56
N VAL A 369 11.20 4.26 -17.48
CA VAL A 369 10.96 2.85 -17.77
C VAL A 369 11.39 2.01 -16.57
N VAL A 370 10.46 1.26 -15.99
CA VAL A 370 10.67 0.40 -14.80
C VAL A 370 10.88 -1.05 -15.22
N ALA A 371 10.07 -1.55 -16.14
CA ALA A 371 10.11 -2.94 -16.59
C ALA A 371 9.75 -3.05 -18.08
N ILE A 372 10.30 -4.07 -18.75
CA ILE A 372 10.08 -4.30 -20.18
C ILE A 372 9.61 -5.73 -20.42
N VAL A 373 8.53 -5.89 -21.19
CA VAL A 373 8.09 -7.19 -21.71
C VAL A 373 8.53 -7.31 -23.17
N ASP A 374 9.51 -8.18 -23.43
CA ASP A 374 10.10 -8.36 -24.77
C ASP A 374 9.24 -9.31 -25.62
N ASN A 375 8.67 -8.76 -26.70
CA ASN A 375 7.93 -9.47 -27.73
C ASN A 375 8.23 -8.89 -29.11
N PRO A 376 8.18 -9.68 -30.19
CA PRO A 376 8.56 -9.20 -31.51
C PRO A 376 7.65 -8.07 -32.01
N VAL A 377 8.25 -6.93 -32.35
CA VAL A 377 7.55 -5.74 -32.90
C VAL A 377 7.39 -5.84 -34.42
N SER A 378 8.44 -6.26 -35.14
CA SER A 378 8.42 -6.40 -36.61
C SER A 378 9.06 -7.71 -37.10
N ILE A 379 8.58 -8.22 -38.25
CA ILE A 379 9.15 -9.41 -38.90
C ILE A 379 10.60 -9.15 -39.33
N ARG A 380 10.91 -7.92 -39.75
CA ARG A 380 12.26 -7.51 -40.18
C ARG A 380 13.27 -7.56 -39.03
N GLN A 381 12.87 -7.17 -37.82
CA GLN A 381 13.74 -7.36 -36.64
C GLN A 381 13.89 -8.82 -36.24
N ALA A 382 12.81 -9.60 -36.34
CA ALA A 382 12.85 -11.02 -36.02
C ALA A 382 13.85 -11.80 -36.89
N PHE A 383 14.07 -11.36 -38.13
CA PHE A 383 15.11 -11.90 -39.01
C PHE A 383 16.52 -11.75 -38.44
N TRP A 384 16.84 -10.58 -37.86
CA TRP A 384 18.16 -10.28 -37.29
C TRP A 384 18.30 -10.71 -35.82
N ALA A 385 17.21 -11.08 -35.15
CA ALA A 385 17.21 -11.39 -33.72
C ALA A 385 18.17 -12.54 -33.32
N PRO A 386 18.27 -13.67 -34.04
CA PRO A 386 19.22 -14.73 -33.72
C PRO A 386 20.68 -14.25 -33.73
N TYR A 387 21.05 -13.46 -34.74
CA TYR A 387 22.41 -12.92 -34.87
C TYR A 387 22.72 -11.91 -33.78
N LYS A 388 21.76 -11.02 -33.45
CA LYS A 388 21.90 -10.08 -32.33
C LYS A 388 22.08 -10.79 -30.98
N LYS A 389 21.41 -11.93 -30.77
CA LYS A 389 21.58 -12.75 -29.54
C LYS A 389 22.98 -13.36 -29.47
N VAL A 390 23.48 -13.91 -30.58
CA VAL A 390 24.85 -14.46 -30.63
C VAL A 390 25.89 -13.37 -30.39
N ALA A 391 25.74 -12.20 -31.02
CA ALA A 391 26.64 -11.06 -30.79
C ALA A 391 26.64 -10.61 -29.33
N ARG A 392 25.47 -10.56 -28.67
CA ARG A 392 25.37 -10.28 -27.23
C ARG A 392 26.09 -11.33 -26.40
N MET A 393 25.86 -12.62 -26.65
CA MET A 393 26.56 -13.69 -25.91
C MET A 393 28.08 -13.64 -26.10
N ILE A 394 28.57 -13.26 -27.29
CA ILE A 394 30.00 -13.07 -27.54
C ILE A 394 30.52 -11.90 -26.72
N ASN A 395 29.83 -10.75 -26.76
CA ASN A 395 30.20 -9.59 -25.95
C ASN A 395 30.18 -9.93 -24.45
N ASP A 396 29.14 -10.59 -23.96
CA ASP A 396 29.04 -11.00 -22.55
C ASP A 396 30.18 -11.95 -22.16
N LYS A 397 30.59 -12.86 -23.05
CA LYS A 397 31.76 -13.74 -22.82
C LYS A 397 33.08 -12.97 -22.85
N ILE A 398 33.23 -11.98 -23.73
CA ILE A 398 34.40 -11.10 -23.77
C ILE A 398 34.46 -10.25 -22.50
N ASP A 399 33.35 -9.65 -22.09
CA ASP A 399 33.23 -8.82 -20.89
C ASP A 399 33.48 -9.66 -19.64
N LYS A 400 32.94 -10.88 -19.59
CA LYS A 400 33.21 -11.83 -18.49
C LYS A 400 34.66 -12.29 -18.46
N ALA A 401 35.26 -12.60 -19.61
CA ALA A 401 36.68 -12.95 -19.69
C ALA A 401 37.59 -11.76 -19.34
N ALA A 402 37.20 -10.54 -19.70
CA ALA A 402 37.90 -9.32 -19.32
C ALA A 402 37.77 -9.04 -17.81
N ALA A 403 36.58 -9.28 -17.23
CA ALA A 403 36.34 -9.17 -15.79
C ALA A 403 37.13 -10.21 -14.99
N GLU A 404 37.12 -11.49 -15.40
CA GLU A 404 37.90 -12.56 -14.77
C GLU A 404 39.41 -12.33 -14.91
N LYS A 405 39.86 -11.75 -16.04
CA LYS A 405 41.26 -11.36 -16.24
C LYS A 405 41.64 -10.14 -15.39
N ASN A 406 40.74 -9.19 -15.18
CA ASN A 406 40.94 -8.10 -14.23
C ASN A 406 40.95 -8.60 -12.78
N GLU A 407 40.10 -9.55 -12.40
CA GLU A 407 40.13 -10.20 -11.07
C GLU A 407 41.46 -10.95 -10.84
N LYS A 408 41.93 -11.72 -11.82
CA LYS A 408 43.25 -12.41 -11.74
C LYS A 408 44.45 -11.46 -11.78
N SER A 409 44.31 -10.32 -12.47
CA SER A 409 45.35 -9.28 -12.48
C SER A 409 45.36 -8.48 -11.17
N MET A 410 44.20 -8.29 -10.53
CA MET A 410 44.07 -7.68 -9.21
C MET A 410 44.61 -8.62 -8.11
N SER A 411 44.35 -9.94 -8.18
CA SER A 411 44.93 -10.92 -7.24
C SER A 411 46.45 -11.08 -7.39
N GLY A 412 46.98 -10.97 -8.61
CA GLY A 412 48.42 -10.93 -8.86
C GLY A 412 49.10 -9.66 -8.34
N LEU A 413 48.39 -8.52 -8.29
CA LEU A 413 48.90 -7.28 -7.67
C LEU A 413 48.95 -7.37 -6.13
N THR A 414 48.02 -8.11 -5.52
CA THR A 414 48.03 -8.36 -4.06
C THR A 414 49.18 -9.30 -3.66
N GLU A 415 49.57 -10.24 -4.52
CA GLU A 415 50.76 -11.09 -4.29
C GLU A 415 52.09 -10.35 -4.52
N VAL A 416 52.14 -9.45 -5.51
CA VAL A 416 53.36 -8.65 -5.79
C VAL A 416 53.61 -7.57 -4.72
N THR A 417 52.58 -7.12 -3.99
CA THR A 417 52.77 -6.18 -2.87
C THR A 417 53.38 -6.83 -1.63
N ASN A 418 53.28 -8.16 -1.48
CA ASN A 418 53.86 -8.90 -0.35
C ASN A 418 55.26 -9.48 -0.61
N GLN A 419 55.82 -9.30 -1.81
CA GLN A 419 57.17 -9.78 -2.16
C GLN A 419 58.12 -8.66 -2.64
N ALA A 420 57.92 -7.43 -2.16
CA ALA A 420 58.90 -6.37 -2.28
C ALA A 420 59.80 -6.29 -1.03
N THR A 421 60.42 -7.40 -0.65
CA THR A 421 61.65 -7.39 0.17
C THR A 421 62.62 -8.43 -0.40
N ASP A 422 63.86 -7.99 -0.58
CA ASP A 422 65.05 -8.73 -1.01
C ASP A 422 65.19 -9.10 -2.49
N GLY A 423 66.03 -8.31 -3.16
CA GLY A 423 66.48 -8.53 -4.52
C GLY A 423 67.46 -9.69 -4.65
N LYS A 424 67.09 -10.66 -5.49
CA LYS A 424 67.93 -11.32 -6.52
C LYS A 424 67.05 -12.32 -7.27
N ALA A 425 67.15 -12.33 -8.59
CA ALA A 425 66.56 -13.38 -9.42
C ALA A 425 67.19 -14.75 -9.08
N PRO A 426 66.36 -15.81 -9.02
CA PRO A 426 66.52 -16.86 -10.03
C PRO A 426 65.19 -17.45 -10.54
N ALA A 427 65.33 -18.17 -11.66
CA ALA A 427 64.29 -18.82 -12.44
C ALA A 427 63.47 -19.87 -11.67
N ILE A 428 62.17 -19.94 -11.95
CA ILE A 428 61.32 -21.06 -11.59
C ILE A 428 60.65 -21.58 -12.87
N ALA A 429 61.07 -22.79 -13.24
CA ALA A 429 60.32 -23.66 -14.13
C ALA A 429 59.03 -24.09 -13.42
N SER A 430 57.88 -23.85 -14.04
CA SER A 430 56.64 -24.54 -13.66
C SER A 430 56.21 -25.42 -14.83
N THR A 431 56.47 -26.71 -14.64
CA THR A 431 56.02 -27.84 -15.44
C THR A 431 54.52 -27.70 -15.73
N PHE A 432 54.17 -27.58 -17.00
CA PHE A 432 52.80 -27.61 -17.49
C PHE A 432 52.37 -29.08 -17.50
N ASP A 433 51.53 -29.48 -16.54
CA ASP A 433 51.14 -30.87 -16.33
C ASP A 433 50.07 -31.30 -17.34
N ILE A 434 50.53 -31.85 -18.48
CA ILE A 434 49.71 -32.28 -19.63
C ILE A 434 48.74 -33.43 -19.26
N ALA A 435 49.00 -34.17 -18.17
CA ALA A 435 48.16 -35.30 -17.76
C ALA A 435 46.84 -34.88 -17.10
N LYS A 436 46.78 -33.73 -16.41
CA LYS A 436 45.53 -33.21 -15.79
C LYS A 436 44.58 -32.52 -16.79
N PHE A 437 45.08 -32.23 -18.00
CA PHE A 437 44.34 -31.56 -19.05
C PHE A 437 43.85 -32.52 -20.16
N ALA A 438 44.35 -33.75 -20.23
CA ALA A 438 43.98 -34.71 -21.26
C ALA A 438 42.45 -35.01 -21.34
N GLY A 439 41.74 -35.02 -20.20
CA GLY A 439 40.28 -35.25 -20.18
C GLY A 439 39.44 -34.06 -20.68
N ILE A 440 39.89 -32.83 -20.45
CA ILE A 440 39.21 -31.59 -20.90
C ILE A 440 39.56 -31.29 -22.36
N PHE A 441 40.79 -31.60 -22.80
CA PHE A 441 41.20 -31.50 -24.20
C PHE A 441 40.69 -32.66 -25.07
N ALA A 442 40.22 -33.78 -24.53
CA ALA A 442 39.53 -34.80 -25.34
C ALA A 442 38.13 -34.32 -25.79
N ALA A 443 37.38 -33.65 -24.90
CA ALA A 443 36.06 -33.10 -25.24
C ALA A 443 36.16 -31.81 -26.08
N ILE A 444 37.12 -30.92 -25.76
CA ILE A 444 37.38 -29.70 -26.53
C ILE A 444 38.14 -30.02 -27.84
N GLY A 445 39.03 -31.01 -27.83
CA GLY A 445 39.79 -31.46 -29.01
C GLY A 445 38.96 -32.26 -30.00
N MET A 446 37.89 -32.95 -29.57
CA MET A 446 36.89 -33.47 -30.50
C MET A 446 36.06 -32.33 -31.12
N ALA A 447 35.63 -31.32 -30.35
CA ALA A 447 34.93 -30.16 -30.91
C ALA A 447 35.81 -29.33 -31.88
N ILE A 448 37.09 -29.13 -31.57
CA ILE A 448 38.06 -28.47 -32.46
C ILE A 448 38.45 -29.38 -33.62
N GLY A 449 38.48 -30.70 -33.45
CA GLY A 449 38.70 -31.68 -34.53
C GLY A 449 37.52 -31.72 -35.51
N TYR A 450 36.28 -31.61 -35.03
CA TYR A 450 35.10 -31.43 -35.86
C TYR A 450 35.05 -30.07 -36.53
N ILE A 451 35.50 -28.99 -35.86
CA ILE A 451 35.66 -27.68 -36.49
C ILE A 451 36.78 -27.71 -37.54
N GLY A 452 37.88 -28.43 -37.28
CA GLY A 452 38.98 -28.62 -38.22
C GLY A 452 38.57 -29.44 -39.44
N ALA A 453 37.85 -30.55 -39.23
CA ALA A 453 37.24 -31.38 -40.29
C ALA A 453 36.10 -30.64 -41.02
N PHE A 454 35.36 -29.78 -40.33
CA PHE A 454 34.34 -28.91 -40.92
C PHE A 454 34.99 -27.79 -41.74
N LEU A 455 36.09 -27.19 -41.29
CA LEU A 455 36.84 -26.16 -42.00
C LEU A 455 37.60 -26.72 -43.19
N THR A 456 38.17 -27.93 -43.10
CA THR A 456 38.77 -28.62 -44.25
C THR A 456 37.72 -29.09 -45.24
N SER A 457 36.58 -29.62 -44.77
CA SER A 457 35.45 -29.96 -45.67
C SER A 457 34.75 -28.73 -46.26
N LEU A 458 34.72 -27.59 -45.56
CA LEU A 458 34.34 -26.30 -46.14
C LEU A 458 35.35 -25.87 -47.20
N ALA A 459 36.65 -26.01 -46.94
CA ALA A 459 37.70 -25.55 -47.84
C ALA A 459 37.78 -26.38 -49.12
N THR A 460 37.59 -27.71 -49.05
CA THR A 460 37.44 -28.57 -50.24
C THR A 460 36.11 -28.32 -50.94
N GLY A 461 35.01 -28.21 -50.19
CA GLY A 461 33.69 -27.88 -50.74
C GLY A 461 33.66 -26.52 -51.46
N ILE A 462 34.33 -25.50 -50.94
CA ILE A 462 34.44 -24.17 -51.58
C ILE A 462 35.27 -24.21 -52.86
N ARG A 463 36.26 -25.12 -52.97
CA ARG A 463 37.10 -25.27 -54.17
C ARG A 463 36.38 -25.95 -55.33
N GLU A 464 35.49 -26.89 -55.03
CA GLU A 464 34.77 -27.69 -56.04
C GLU A 464 33.43 -27.07 -56.46
N THR A 465 32.94 -26.09 -55.69
CA THR A 465 31.61 -25.51 -55.86
C THR A 465 31.65 -24.20 -56.65
N PRO A 466 30.85 -24.03 -57.73
CA PRO A 466 30.78 -22.75 -58.43
C PRO A 466 30.29 -21.64 -57.50
N PHE A 467 30.84 -20.43 -57.65
CA PHE A 467 30.56 -19.28 -56.78
C PHE A 467 29.05 -19.02 -56.52
N TRP A 468 28.20 -19.22 -57.54
CA TRP A 468 26.74 -19.10 -57.41
C TRP A 468 26.12 -20.05 -56.39
N GLN A 469 26.62 -21.28 -56.28
CA GLN A 469 26.14 -22.26 -55.32
C GLN A 469 26.59 -21.91 -53.89
N LEU A 470 27.75 -21.28 -53.71
CA LEU A 470 28.17 -20.72 -52.42
C LEU A 470 27.26 -19.58 -51.95
N VAL A 471 26.85 -18.68 -52.87
CA VAL A 471 25.87 -17.63 -52.57
C VAL A 471 24.51 -18.23 -52.17
N LEU A 472 24.05 -19.27 -52.86
CA LEU A 472 22.80 -19.96 -52.54
C LEU A 472 22.87 -20.69 -51.18
N ILE A 473 23.99 -21.34 -50.86
CA ILE A 473 24.21 -21.98 -49.55
C ILE A 473 24.16 -20.93 -48.43
N LEU A 474 24.78 -19.77 -48.62
CA LEU A 474 24.76 -18.68 -47.64
C LEU A 474 23.34 -18.14 -47.42
N ILE A 475 22.58 -17.93 -48.49
CA ILE A 475 21.16 -17.53 -48.39
C ILE A 475 20.33 -18.62 -47.70
N GLY A 476 20.55 -19.89 -48.04
CA GLY A 476 19.87 -21.03 -47.43
C GLY A 476 20.14 -21.14 -45.93
N LEU A 477 21.40 -21.03 -45.52
CA LEU A 477 21.79 -21.01 -44.10
C LEU A 477 21.15 -19.82 -43.37
N MET A 478 21.17 -18.64 -44.00
CA MET A 478 20.56 -17.44 -43.45
C MET A 478 19.07 -17.65 -43.19
N LEU A 479 18.34 -18.26 -44.14
CA LEU A 479 16.93 -18.60 -44.03
C LEU A 479 16.64 -19.69 -42.99
N VAL A 480 17.50 -20.70 -42.85
CA VAL A 480 17.32 -21.75 -41.82
C VAL A 480 17.46 -21.17 -40.42
N ILE A 481 18.41 -20.25 -40.21
CA ILE A 481 18.62 -19.60 -38.91
C ILE A 481 17.50 -18.57 -38.63
N SER A 482 17.12 -17.76 -39.61
CA SER A 482 16.16 -16.66 -39.43
C SER A 482 14.70 -17.08 -39.57
N GLY A 483 14.42 -18.10 -40.36
CA GLY A 483 13.08 -18.55 -40.76
C GLY A 483 12.16 -18.89 -39.58
N PRO A 484 12.60 -19.71 -38.60
CA PRO A 484 11.80 -20.00 -37.42
C PRO A 484 11.44 -18.74 -36.61
N SER A 485 12.39 -17.80 -36.47
CA SER A 485 12.17 -16.54 -35.74
C SER A 485 11.17 -15.64 -36.46
N MET A 486 11.26 -15.53 -37.79
CA MET A 486 10.28 -14.81 -38.61
C MET A 486 8.89 -15.44 -38.52
N PHE A 487 8.79 -16.77 -38.53
CA PHE A 487 7.51 -17.47 -38.44
C PHE A 487 6.84 -17.26 -37.08
N ILE A 488 7.59 -17.35 -35.98
CA ILE A 488 7.09 -17.05 -34.63
C ILE A 488 6.63 -15.59 -34.54
N ALA A 489 7.43 -14.65 -35.04
CA ALA A 489 7.07 -13.24 -35.06
C ALA A 489 5.81 -12.98 -35.89
N TRP A 490 5.71 -13.57 -37.09
CA TRP A 490 4.52 -13.48 -37.93
C TRP A 490 3.27 -14.00 -37.21
N ARG A 491 3.37 -15.15 -36.52
CA ARG A 491 2.25 -15.71 -35.76
C ARG A 491 1.86 -14.82 -34.58
N LYS A 492 2.84 -14.33 -33.81
CA LYS A 492 2.61 -13.42 -32.66
C LYS A 492 1.97 -12.12 -33.13
N ILE A 493 2.51 -11.46 -34.16
CA ILE A 493 2.00 -10.19 -34.69
C ILE A 493 0.55 -10.29 -35.16
N ARG A 494 0.15 -11.42 -35.77
CA ARG A 494 -1.24 -11.63 -36.22
C ARG A 494 -2.23 -11.93 -35.10
N LYS A 495 -1.74 -12.43 -33.97
CA LYS A 495 -2.55 -12.85 -32.80
C LYS A 495 -2.36 -11.94 -31.58
N ARG A 496 -1.85 -10.71 -31.78
CA ARG A 496 -1.72 -9.73 -30.69
C ARG A 496 -3.09 -9.43 -30.11
N ASP A 497 -3.23 -9.52 -28.80
CA ASP A 497 -4.48 -9.30 -28.09
C ASP A 497 -4.26 -8.33 -26.93
N LEU A 498 -5.09 -7.29 -26.85
CA LEU A 498 -5.09 -6.32 -25.77
C LEU A 498 -5.73 -6.85 -24.48
N GLY A 499 -6.57 -7.89 -24.57
CA GLY A 499 -7.30 -8.47 -23.44
C GLY A 499 -6.44 -8.76 -22.21
N PRO A 500 -5.31 -9.49 -22.33
CA PRO A 500 -4.44 -9.78 -21.19
C PRO A 500 -3.89 -8.54 -20.47
N ILE A 501 -3.61 -7.44 -21.20
CA ILE A 501 -3.12 -6.20 -20.60
C ILE A 501 -4.23 -5.50 -19.81
N LEU A 502 -5.45 -5.48 -20.36
CA LEU A 502 -6.59 -4.87 -19.68
C LEU A 502 -7.01 -5.69 -18.46
N ASN A 503 -7.01 -7.03 -18.57
CA ASN A 503 -7.29 -7.94 -17.46
C ASN A 503 -6.27 -7.79 -16.33
N ALA A 504 -4.99 -7.57 -16.65
CA ALA A 504 -3.97 -7.29 -15.66
C ALA A 504 -4.17 -5.94 -14.92
N ASN A 505 -5.02 -5.06 -15.46
CA ASN A 505 -5.42 -3.78 -14.87
C ASN A 505 -6.81 -3.81 -14.21
N GLY A 506 -7.37 -5.01 -13.99
CA GLY A 506 -8.66 -5.19 -13.33
C GLY A 506 -9.88 -4.96 -14.24
N TRP A 507 -9.70 -4.81 -15.55
CA TRP A 507 -10.82 -4.83 -16.49
C TRP A 507 -11.29 -6.28 -16.69
N ALA A 508 -12.60 -6.53 -16.73
CA ALA A 508 -13.14 -7.87 -16.96
C ALA A 508 -13.61 -8.02 -18.41
N ILE A 509 -12.65 -8.10 -19.35
CA ILE A 509 -12.97 -8.22 -20.78
C ILE A 509 -12.79 -9.68 -21.22
N ASN A 510 -13.90 -10.26 -21.71
CA ASN A 510 -13.91 -11.61 -22.29
C ASN A 510 -13.70 -11.63 -23.81
N ALA A 511 -13.74 -10.47 -24.47
CA ALA A 511 -13.56 -10.36 -25.92
C ALA A 511 -12.08 -10.18 -26.28
N SER A 512 -11.59 -10.95 -27.26
CA SER A 512 -10.26 -10.75 -27.83
C SER A 512 -10.21 -9.45 -28.63
N ALA A 513 -9.41 -8.51 -28.16
CA ALA A 513 -9.21 -7.20 -28.75
C ALA A 513 -7.94 -7.21 -29.61
N LEU A 514 -8.09 -7.68 -30.85
CA LEU A 514 -6.96 -8.00 -31.72
C LEU A 514 -6.27 -6.77 -32.33
N VAL A 515 -4.99 -6.60 -32.03
CA VAL A 515 -4.14 -5.53 -32.61
C VAL A 515 -3.40 -6.05 -33.84
N ARG A 516 -4.10 -6.09 -34.98
CA ARG A 516 -3.51 -6.54 -36.25
C ARG A 516 -2.44 -5.58 -36.75
N ALA A 517 -1.52 -6.08 -37.58
CA ALA A 517 -0.37 -5.31 -38.07
C ALA A 517 -0.72 -3.92 -38.66
N GLN A 518 -1.78 -3.81 -39.47
CA GLN A 518 -2.18 -2.52 -40.08
C GLN A 518 -2.60 -1.49 -39.03
N PHE A 519 -3.42 -1.91 -38.08
CA PHE A 519 -3.86 -1.07 -36.97
C PHE A 519 -2.71 -0.81 -35.97
N GLY A 520 -1.84 -1.79 -35.74
CA GLY A 520 -0.63 -1.60 -34.93
C GLY A 520 0.28 -0.48 -35.45
N LYS A 521 0.33 -0.22 -36.76
CA LYS A 521 1.09 0.90 -37.33
C LYS A 521 0.54 2.27 -36.94
N THR A 522 -0.75 2.38 -36.61
CA THR A 522 -1.34 3.66 -36.21
C THR A 522 -1.12 3.95 -34.73
N LEU A 523 -0.78 2.94 -33.93
CA LEU A 523 -0.56 3.07 -32.48
C LEU A 523 0.87 3.43 -32.08
N THR A 524 1.84 3.23 -32.99
CA THR A 524 3.24 3.64 -32.79
C THR A 524 3.72 4.38 -34.03
N SER A 525 4.12 5.63 -33.87
CA SER A 525 4.72 6.40 -34.97
C SER A 525 6.20 6.67 -34.72
N LEU A 526 6.98 6.64 -35.81
CA LEU A 526 8.40 6.94 -35.81
C LEU A 526 8.63 8.39 -36.26
N ALA A 527 9.57 9.06 -35.63
CA ALA A 527 9.99 10.40 -36.03
C ALA A 527 10.48 10.38 -37.48
N LYS A 528 9.79 11.11 -38.36
CA LYS A 528 10.24 11.35 -39.73
C LYS A 528 11.10 12.60 -39.70
N TYR A 529 12.40 12.41 -39.78
CA TYR A 529 13.32 13.53 -39.91
C TYR A 529 13.02 14.31 -41.20
N PRO A 530 12.93 15.65 -41.16
CA PRO A 530 12.91 16.43 -42.39
C PRO A 530 14.21 16.17 -43.15
N SER A 531 14.14 16.07 -44.46
CA SER A 531 15.35 15.96 -45.30
C SER A 531 16.09 17.29 -45.22
N LEU A 532 17.03 17.40 -44.27
CA LEU A 532 17.91 18.55 -44.17
C LEU A 532 18.90 18.48 -45.33
N THR A 533 18.90 19.48 -46.21
CA THR A 533 19.90 19.69 -47.28
C THR A 533 21.19 20.32 -46.75
N ALA A 534 21.45 20.21 -45.45
CA ALA A 534 22.69 20.68 -44.86
C ALA A 534 23.80 19.65 -45.10
N VAL A 535 24.96 20.12 -45.56
CA VAL A 535 26.16 19.30 -45.73
C VAL A 535 26.64 18.88 -44.35
N ASP A 536 26.40 17.63 -43.98
CA ASP A 536 26.92 17.04 -42.74
C ASP A 536 28.47 17.06 -42.75
N PRO A 537 29.13 17.74 -41.79
CA PRO A 537 30.58 17.77 -41.67
C PRO A 537 31.21 16.38 -41.50
N ALA A 538 30.49 15.43 -40.88
CA ALA A 538 30.95 14.06 -40.64
C ALA A 538 30.70 13.13 -41.84
N ALA A 539 29.76 13.47 -42.73
CA ALA A 539 29.44 12.65 -43.90
C ALA A 539 30.64 12.50 -44.86
N ARG A 540 31.58 13.45 -44.89
CA ARG A 540 32.82 13.32 -45.69
C ARG A 540 33.71 12.17 -45.19
N ALA A 541 33.88 12.04 -43.88
CA ALA A 541 34.66 10.98 -43.26
C ALA A 541 33.97 9.61 -43.36
N GLN A 542 32.65 9.58 -43.20
CA GLN A 542 31.86 8.35 -43.29
C GLN A 542 31.75 7.83 -44.73
N ARG A 543 31.63 8.72 -45.72
CA ARG A 543 31.63 8.35 -47.15
C ARG A 543 32.98 7.79 -47.58
N ALA A 544 34.09 8.35 -47.08
CA ALA A 544 35.43 7.80 -47.30
C ALA A 544 35.57 6.39 -46.69
N ARG A 545 35.10 6.19 -45.45
CA ARG A 545 35.15 4.88 -44.78
C ARG A 545 34.28 3.83 -45.49
N SER A 546 33.07 4.18 -45.91
CA SER A 546 32.18 3.30 -46.67
C SER A 546 32.72 2.97 -48.07
N TRP A 547 33.40 3.91 -48.73
CA TRP A 547 34.12 3.63 -49.98
C TRP A 547 35.32 2.73 -49.75
N ILE A 548 36.07 2.90 -48.65
CA ILE A 548 37.17 2.00 -48.28
C ILE A 548 36.63 0.59 -48.03
N TYR A 549 35.57 0.42 -47.24
CA TYR A 549 34.94 -0.90 -47.03
C TYR A 549 34.35 -1.47 -48.32
N GLY A 550 33.78 -0.64 -49.20
CA GLY A 550 33.28 -1.05 -50.50
C GLY A 550 34.39 -1.51 -51.43
N ILE A 551 35.51 -0.78 -51.49
CA ILE A 551 36.72 -1.14 -52.25
C ILE A 551 37.34 -2.41 -51.67
N LEU A 552 37.41 -2.55 -50.34
CA LEU A 552 37.90 -3.77 -49.68
C LEU A 552 37.00 -4.97 -49.98
N ALA A 553 35.68 -4.79 -49.95
CA ALA A 553 34.74 -5.84 -50.32
C ALA A 553 34.87 -6.23 -51.81
N VAL A 554 35.01 -5.25 -52.70
CA VAL A 554 35.25 -5.49 -54.13
C VAL A 554 36.61 -6.16 -54.35
N LEU A 555 37.67 -5.76 -53.65
CA LEU A 555 38.97 -6.42 -53.69
C LEU A 555 38.92 -7.84 -53.13
N CYS A 556 38.17 -8.10 -52.07
CA CYS A 556 37.96 -9.45 -51.54
C CYS A 556 37.16 -10.31 -52.53
N ILE A 557 36.17 -9.74 -53.21
CA ILE A 557 35.40 -10.44 -54.26
C ILE A 557 36.29 -10.72 -55.47
N ILE A 558 37.09 -9.75 -55.91
CA ILE A 558 38.03 -9.92 -57.03
C ILE A 558 39.13 -10.92 -56.67
N ALA A 559 39.68 -10.87 -55.45
CA ALA A 559 40.63 -11.86 -54.96
C ALA A 559 39.99 -13.25 -54.89
N GLY A 560 38.74 -13.35 -54.41
CA GLY A 560 37.98 -14.60 -54.41
C GLY A 560 37.73 -15.15 -55.82
N ILE A 561 37.45 -14.28 -56.80
CA ILE A 561 37.28 -14.64 -58.21
C ILE A 561 38.62 -15.05 -58.83
N LEU A 562 39.71 -14.34 -58.57
CA LEU A 562 41.05 -14.64 -59.09
C LEU A 562 41.63 -15.94 -58.51
N ILE A 563 41.33 -16.24 -57.25
CA ILE A 563 41.70 -17.51 -56.60
C ILE A 563 40.79 -18.64 -57.09
N GLY A 564 39.48 -18.40 -57.26
CA GLY A 564 38.52 -19.39 -57.76
C GLY A 564 38.63 -19.71 -59.26
N THR A 565 39.13 -18.78 -60.07
CA THR A 565 39.42 -19.00 -61.50
C THR A 565 40.82 -19.55 -61.76
N GLY A 566 41.64 -19.74 -60.70
CA GLY A 566 42.98 -20.34 -60.80
C GLY A 566 44.04 -19.44 -61.42
N ILE A 567 43.77 -18.14 -61.59
CA ILE A 567 44.69 -17.16 -62.21
C ILE A 567 45.83 -16.79 -61.24
N ILE A 568 45.58 -16.88 -59.93
CA ILE A 568 46.61 -16.71 -58.90
C ILE A 568 46.69 -18.01 -58.08
N LYS A 569 47.80 -18.75 -58.24
CA LYS A 569 48.16 -19.80 -57.28
C LYS A 569 48.69 -19.12 -56.03
N LEU A 570 48.00 -19.28 -54.90
CA LEU A 570 48.62 -19.03 -53.60
C LEU A 570 49.90 -19.88 -53.53
N TRP A 571 51.04 -19.20 -53.39
CA TRP A 571 52.31 -19.84 -53.05
C TRP A 571 52.26 -20.40 -51.63
#